data_AF-A0AAN8G052-F1
#
_entry.id   AF-A0AAN8G052-F1
#
_cell.length_a   1.000
_cell.length_b   1.000
_cell.length_c   1.000
_cell.angle_alpha   90.00
_cell.angle_beta   90.00
_cell.angle_gamma   90.00
#
_symmetry.space_group_name_H-M   'P 1'
#
loop_
_entity.id
_entity.type
_entity.pdbx_description
1 polymer ?
#
loop_
_entity_poly.entity_id
_entity_poly.type
_entity_poly.pdbx_seq_one_letter_code
_entity_poly.pdbx_strand_id
1 'polypeptide(L)'
;RAADRVPQDRAADRVPQERAADRVPQDRAADRVPQDRIEQEDRRHPPVRDERELERVIGNVQEEIDHMERAMDNFPYRKRESFSRGIRPLNQCCFCSVKGEHFSDSCPTVTDGQDRWEIMLERYFCQYCLNRCGMYDLCQYRYKECFYCERVRGTPFEYLIPREPHHTALCRVPDQRGRARARIEEAREELQRLLGELSLAIVLRRREAERRQEEERQRGHDGAANRYRSGEDWRDPSKIRICSSLIVADLLLDCLVCCRAE
;
A
#
# COMPACT_ATOMS: atom_id res chain seq x y z
N ARG A 1 -33.22 -25.49 -62.60
CA ARG A 1 -33.73 -24.14 -62.95
C ARG A 1 -32.94 -23.18 -62.05
N ALA A 2 -31.75 -22.74 -62.48
CA ALA A 2 -31.47 -21.62 -63.38
C ALA A 2 -31.92 -20.27 -62.77
N ALA A 3 -31.14 -19.19 -62.72
CA ALA A 3 -29.71 -18.89 -62.91
C ALA A 3 -29.59 -17.36 -62.68
N ASP A 4 -28.41 -16.89 -62.24
CA ASP A 4 -27.70 -15.69 -62.77
C ASP A 4 -28.38 -14.30 -62.72
N ARG A 5 -27.73 -13.14 -62.63
CA ARG A 5 -26.33 -12.65 -62.72
C ARG A 5 -26.39 -11.17 -62.26
N VAL A 6 -25.50 -10.70 -61.38
CA VAL A 6 -24.22 -9.98 -61.63
C VAL A 6 -24.36 -8.46 -61.89
N PRO A 7 -23.44 -7.63 -61.33
CA PRO A 7 -23.53 -6.17 -61.21
C PRO A 7 -22.62 -5.44 -62.23
N GLN A 8 -22.56 -4.10 -62.19
CA GLN A 8 -21.52 -3.34 -62.90
C GLN A 8 -21.00 -2.11 -62.13
N ASP A 9 -19.67 -2.09 -62.04
CA ASP A 9 -18.76 -0.98 -61.76
C ASP A 9 -18.76 0.11 -62.84
N ARG A 10 -18.25 1.31 -62.47
CA ARG A 10 -17.17 2.11 -63.13
C ARG A 10 -17.36 3.61 -62.80
N ALA A 11 -16.38 4.25 -62.13
CA ALA A 11 -15.21 4.96 -62.70
C ALA A 11 -15.60 6.21 -63.53
N ALA A 12 -14.94 7.36 -63.55
CA ALA A 12 -13.86 8.04 -62.84
C ALA A 12 -13.84 9.49 -63.42
N ASP A 13 -12.98 10.36 -62.86
CA ASP A 13 -12.27 11.49 -63.51
C ASP A 13 -12.79 12.95 -63.53
N ARG A 14 -11.75 13.82 -63.35
CA ARG A 14 -11.54 15.28 -63.62
C ARG A 14 -11.78 16.23 -62.42
N VAL A 15 -10.81 16.76 -61.66
CA VAL A 15 -9.50 17.49 -61.89
C VAL A 15 -9.73 18.94 -62.39
N PRO A 16 -8.88 19.97 -62.10
CA PRO A 16 -8.50 20.67 -60.84
C PRO A 16 -8.64 22.23 -60.98
N GLN A 17 -8.33 23.04 -59.95
CA GLN A 17 -7.78 24.40 -60.20
C GLN A 17 -7.05 25.02 -58.99
N GLU A 18 -5.77 25.31 -59.19
CA GLU A 18 -4.91 26.18 -58.38
C GLU A 18 -5.20 27.68 -58.66
N ARG A 19 -4.92 28.52 -57.66
CA ARG A 19 -4.51 29.97 -57.67
C ARG A 19 -5.08 30.64 -56.40
N ALA A 20 -4.44 31.55 -55.69
CA ALA A 20 -3.12 32.18 -55.75
C ALA A 20 -2.88 32.84 -54.37
N ALA A 21 -1.62 33.14 -54.08
CA ALA A 21 -1.13 33.79 -52.88
C ALA A 21 -1.75 35.18 -52.60
N ASP A 22 -1.88 35.55 -51.32
CA ASP A 22 -1.62 36.91 -50.87
C ASP A 22 -1.40 37.00 -49.34
N ARG A 23 -0.21 37.53 -48.99
CA ARG A 23 0.12 38.42 -47.85
C ARG A 23 0.19 37.91 -46.40
N VAL A 24 1.45 37.93 -45.95
CA VAL A 24 1.97 38.06 -44.57
C VAL A 24 1.45 39.36 -43.91
N PRO A 25 1.16 39.35 -42.58
CA PRO A 25 1.98 40.18 -41.69
C PRO A 25 2.60 39.39 -40.52
N GLN A 26 3.87 39.67 -40.27
CA GLN A 26 4.61 39.26 -39.07
C GLN A 26 4.15 40.12 -37.88
N ASP A 27 3.48 39.51 -36.91
CA ASP A 27 3.30 40.12 -35.59
C ASP A 27 4.21 39.45 -34.57
N ARG A 28 5.27 40.20 -34.21
CA ARG A 28 6.10 40.00 -33.04
C ARG A 28 5.26 40.30 -31.79
N ALA A 29 4.79 39.26 -31.10
CA ALA A 29 4.39 39.35 -29.71
C ALA A 29 5.39 38.56 -28.86
N ALA A 30 6.23 39.29 -28.14
CA ALA A 30 7.06 38.72 -27.09
C ALA A 30 6.13 38.30 -25.95
N ASP A 31 5.83 37.00 -25.88
CA ASP A 31 5.17 36.39 -24.72
C ASP A 31 6.13 36.43 -23.53
N ARG A 32 6.09 37.55 -22.79
CA ARG A 32 6.58 37.59 -21.42
C ARG A 32 5.62 36.76 -20.58
N VAL A 33 5.94 35.49 -20.41
CA VAL A 33 5.33 34.64 -19.39
C VAL A 33 5.50 35.34 -18.04
N PRO A 34 4.43 35.67 -17.31
CA PRO A 34 4.55 36.25 -15.97
C PRO A 34 5.24 35.24 -15.04
N GLN A 35 6.43 35.61 -14.58
CA GLN A 35 7.30 34.81 -13.71
C GLN A 35 6.71 34.62 -12.29
N ASP A 36 5.61 35.31 -11.98
CA ASP A 36 5.00 35.39 -10.65
C ASP A 36 4.06 34.22 -10.31
N ARG A 37 3.84 33.26 -11.22
CA ARG A 37 2.87 32.17 -10.99
C ARG A 37 3.46 30.87 -10.40
N ILE A 38 4.79 30.78 -10.26
CA ILE A 38 5.47 29.57 -9.74
C ILE A 38 5.69 29.62 -8.23
N GLU A 39 5.61 30.79 -7.59
CA GLU A 39 5.94 30.95 -6.15
C GLU A 39 4.77 30.70 -5.18
N GLN A 40 3.55 30.37 -5.67
CA GLN A 40 2.38 30.20 -4.80
C GLN A 40 1.94 28.75 -4.52
N GLU A 41 2.59 27.74 -5.11
CA GLU A 41 2.25 26.33 -4.83
C GLU A 41 2.98 25.73 -3.60
N ASP A 42 3.81 26.51 -2.89
CA ASP A 42 4.60 26.03 -1.76
C ASP A 42 3.88 26.01 -0.40
N ARG A 43 2.53 26.08 -0.38
CA ARG A 43 1.77 26.24 0.88
C ARG A 43 0.73 25.15 1.18
N ARG A 44 0.81 23.99 0.52
CA ARG A 44 -0.09 22.85 0.83
C ARG A 44 0.64 21.52 1.02
N HIS A 45 1.87 21.53 1.49
CA HIS A 45 2.43 20.32 2.06
C HIS A 45 1.75 20.09 3.42
N PRO A 46 1.05 18.96 3.63
CA PRO A 46 0.63 18.58 4.97
C PRO A 46 1.85 18.55 5.88
N PRO A 47 1.70 18.84 7.19
CA PRO A 47 2.83 18.79 8.11
C PRO A 47 3.51 17.43 7.98
N VAL A 48 4.76 17.45 7.50
CA VAL A 48 5.56 16.24 7.38
C VAL A 48 5.68 15.68 8.78
N ARG A 49 5.12 14.48 9.01
CA ARG A 49 5.28 13.78 10.28
C ARG A 49 6.76 13.65 10.60
N ASP A 50 7.11 13.69 11.88
CA ASP A 50 8.51 13.50 12.29
C ASP A 50 9.02 12.15 11.75
N GLU A 51 10.25 12.12 11.22
CA GLU A 51 10.81 10.89 10.62
C GLU A 51 10.78 9.74 11.62
N ARG A 52 11.18 10.00 12.86
CA ARG A 52 11.24 8.96 13.90
C ARG A 52 9.85 8.45 14.23
N GLU A 53 8.85 9.32 14.15
CA GLU A 53 7.46 8.92 14.30
C GLU A 53 7.02 8.01 13.15
N LEU A 54 7.34 8.37 11.91
CA LEU A 54 7.03 7.55 10.73
C LEU A 54 7.70 6.18 10.81
N GLU A 55 9.00 6.13 11.12
CA GLU A 55 9.76 4.88 11.30
C GLU A 55 9.11 3.98 12.35
N ARG A 56 8.71 4.54 13.49
CA ARG A 56 8.02 3.80 14.56
C ARG A 56 6.67 3.26 14.09
N VAL A 57 5.87 4.07 13.39
CA VAL A 57 4.56 3.63 12.89
C VAL A 57 4.72 2.56 11.82
N ILE A 58 5.69 2.69 10.91
CA ILE A 58 6.06 1.67 9.91
C ILE A 58 6.40 0.35 10.61
N GLY A 59 7.24 0.39 11.64
CA GLY A 59 7.59 -0.79 12.44
C GLY A 59 6.35 -1.46 13.04
N ASN A 60 5.46 -0.69 13.68
CA ASN A 60 4.23 -1.22 14.27
C ASN A 60 3.31 -1.88 13.22
N VAL A 61 3.15 -1.25 12.05
CA VAL A 61 2.29 -1.80 10.97
C VAL A 61 2.91 -3.08 10.40
N GLN A 62 4.23 -3.13 10.22
CA GLN A 62 4.92 -4.34 9.80
C GLN A 62 4.73 -5.48 10.81
N GLU A 63 4.89 -5.21 12.11
CA GLU A 63 4.64 -6.19 13.17
C GLU A 63 3.18 -6.69 13.17
N GLU A 64 2.22 -5.80 12.92
CA GLU A 64 0.81 -6.15 12.79
C GLU A 64 0.56 -7.08 11.58
N ILE A 65 1.14 -6.76 10.42
CA ILE A 65 1.08 -7.60 9.22
C ILE A 65 1.64 -8.98 9.52
N ASP A 66 2.85 -9.05 10.07
CA ASP A 66 3.52 -10.32 10.38
C ASP A 66 2.69 -11.15 11.36
N HIS A 67 2.06 -10.50 12.35
CA HIS A 67 1.17 -11.17 13.29
C HIS A 67 -0.10 -11.71 12.60
N MET A 68 -0.73 -10.90 11.73
CA MET A 68 -1.89 -11.32 10.96
C MET A 68 -1.55 -12.48 10.00
N GLU A 69 -0.39 -12.45 9.34
CA GLU A 69 0.05 -13.53 8.45
C GLU A 69 0.27 -14.84 9.20
N ARG A 70 0.93 -14.82 10.37
CA ARG A 70 1.07 -16.01 11.23
C ARG A 70 -0.28 -16.54 11.71
N ALA A 71 -1.20 -15.65 12.07
CA ALA A 71 -2.56 -16.04 12.45
C ALA A 71 -3.33 -16.64 11.26
N MET A 72 -3.04 -16.17 10.04
CA MET A 72 -3.69 -16.62 8.81
C MET A 72 -3.36 -18.07 8.45
N ASP A 73 -2.14 -18.52 8.74
CA ASP A 73 -1.71 -19.90 8.53
C ASP A 73 -2.54 -20.90 9.35
N ASN A 74 -2.96 -20.49 10.55
CA ASN A 74 -3.77 -21.28 11.46
C ASN A 74 -5.27 -20.92 11.40
N PHE A 75 -5.67 -20.04 10.47
CA PHE A 75 -7.05 -19.58 10.37
C PHE A 75 -8.00 -20.76 10.13
N PRO A 76 -9.07 -20.92 10.93
CA PRO A 76 -9.93 -22.08 10.84
C PRO A 76 -10.59 -22.20 9.48
N TYR A 77 -10.68 -23.43 8.98
CA TYR A 77 -11.45 -23.75 7.79
C TYR A 77 -12.54 -24.77 8.13
N ARG A 78 -13.68 -24.61 7.48
CA ARG A 78 -14.79 -25.56 7.56
C ARG A 78 -14.57 -26.64 6.51
N LYS A 79 -14.40 -27.88 6.95
CA LYS A 79 -14.25 -29.02 6.06
C LYS A 79 -15.57 -29.31 5.35
N ARG A 80 -15.59 -29.30 4.02
CA ARG A 80 -16.78 -29.58 3.20
C ARG A 80 -16.63 -30.97 2.60
N GLU A 81 -17.50 -31.90 2.98
CA GLU A 81 -17.41 -33.28 2.52
C GLU A 81 -18.80 -33.84 2.28
N SER A 82 -18.98 -34.57 1.17
CA SER A 82 -20.21 -35.32 0.93
C SER A 82 -20.35 -36.50 1.89
N PHE A 83 -19.22 -37.11 2.28
CA PHE A 83 -19.18 -38.28 3.16
C PHE A 83 -18.17 -38.09 4.29
N SER A 84 -18.64 -38.18 5.53
CA SER A 84 -17.80 -38.14 6.74
C SER A 84 -17.63 -39.54 7.31
N ARG A 85 -16.38 -39.95 7.58
CA ARG A 85 -16.09 -41.25 8.21
C ARG A 85 -16.70 -41.31 9.62
N GLY A 86 -17.29 -42.45 9.97
CA GLY A 86 -17.83 -42.72 11.31
C GLY A 86 -19.19 -42.08 11.62
N ILE A 87 -19.89 -41.53 10.63
CA ILE A 87 -21.25 -41.02 10.83
C ILE A 87 -22.25 -42.17 11.03
N ARG A 88 -23.22 -41.98 11.93
CA ARG A 88 -24.30 -42.95 12.13
C ARG A 88 -25.34 -42.82 10.99
N PRO A 89 -25.88 -43.91 10.44
CA PRO A 89 -26.87 -43.86 9.36
C PRO A 89 -28.12 -43.03 9.67
N LEU A 90 -28.49 -42.92 10.94
CA LEU A 90 -29.65 -42.16 11.40
C LEU A 90 -29.36 -40.67 11.65
N ASN A 91 -28.09 -40.24 11.62
CA ASN A 91 -27.76 -38.83 11.80
C ASN A 91 -28.24 -38.05 10.57
N GLN A 92 -29.10 -37.07 10.79
CA GLN A 92 -29.62 -36.20 9.74
C GLN A 92 -28.90 -34.84 9.77
N CYS A 93 -28.41 -34.38 8.63
CA CYS A 93 -27.88 -33.03 8.50
C CYS A 93 -29.00 -32.01 8.75
N CYS A 94 -28.79 -31.06 9.65
CA CYS A 94 -29.82 -30.06 9.99
C CYS A 94 -30.09 -29.06 8.86
N PHE A 95 -29.17 -28.95 7.89
CA PHE A 95 -29.26 -27.99 6.79
C PHE A 95 -29.90 -28.62 5.54
N CYS A 96 -29.25 -29.62 4.93
CA CYS A 96 -29.75 -30.27 3.71
C CYS A 96 -30.64 -31.49 3.95
N SER A 97 -30.86 -31.89 5.20
CA SER A 97 -31.73 -33.01 5.59
C SER A 97 -31.31 -34.41 5.12
N VAL A 98 -30.14 -34.56 4.48
CA VAL A 98 -29.55 -35.85 4.10
C VAL A 98 -29.17 -36.65 5.35
N LYS A 99 -29.37 -37.97 5.31
CA LYS A 99 -29.11 -38.89 6.44
C LYS A 99 -27.86 -39.72 6.22
N GLY A 100 -27.03 -39.85 7.25
CA GLY A 100 -25.94 -40.82 7.30
C GLY A 100 -24.77 -40.54 6.36
N GLU A 101 -24.70 -39.36 5.72
CA GLU A 101 -23.62 -39.04 4.79
C GLU A 101 -22.56 -38.14 5.43
N HIS A 102 -22.95 -36.97 5.97
CA HIS A 102 -22.01 -36.00 6.54
C HIS A 102 -22.54 -35.34 7.82
N PHE A 103 -21.62 -34.84 8.67
CA PHE A 103 -22.00 -34.03 9.83
C PHE A 103 -22.54 -32.68 9.37
N SER A 104 -23.51 -32.10 10.09
CA SER A 104 -24.07 -30.79 9.76
C SER A 104 -23.00 -29.71 9.58
N ASP A 105 -21.94 -29.72 10.39
CA ASP A 105 -20.81 -28.79 10.28
C ASP A 105 -20.13 -28.83 8.91
N SER A 106 -20.10 -30.02 8.28
CA SER A 106 -19.45 -30.31 7.00
C SER A 106 -20.37 -30.32 5.78
N CYS A 107 -21.61 -29.84 5.93
CA CYS A 107 -22.60 -29.83 4.85
C CYS A 107 -22.04 -29.21 3.54
N PRO A 108 -22.02 -29.97 2.43
CA PRO A 108 -21.51 -29.48 1.15
C PRO A 108 -22.52 -28.61 0.39
N THR A 109 -23.81 -28.73 0.72
CA THR A 109 -24.90 -28.01 0.03
C THR A 109 -25.09 -26.61 0.59
N VAL A 110 -25.13 -26.49 1.92
CA VAL A 110 -25.30 -25.19 2.60
C VAL A 110 -23.96 -24.82 3.20
N THR A 111 -23.22 -23.98 2.48
CA THR A 111 -21.82 -23.70 2.82
C THR A 111 -21.61 -22.40 3.57
N ASP A 112 -22.48 -21.42 3.37
CA ASP A 112 -22.38 -20.10 3.98
C ASP A 112 -23.02 -20.07 5.38
N GLY A 113 -22.34 -19.45 6.34
CA GLY A 113 -22.80 -19.36 7.73
C GLY A 113 -24.05 -18.49 7.96
N GLN A 114 -24.33 -17.51 7.09
CA GLN A 114 -25.59 -16.74 7.12
C GLN A 114 -26.76 -17.62 6.69
N ASP A 115 -26.65 -18.34 5.56
CA ASP A 115 -27.68 -19.27 5.09
C ASP A 115 -28.02 -20.33 6.16
N ARG A 116 -26.97 -20.85 6.82
CA ARG A 116 -27.12 -21.81 7.93
C ARG A 116 -27.88 -21.22 9.12
N TRP A 117 -27.67 -19.93 9.41
CA TRP A 117 -28.40 -19.22 10.46
C TRP A 117 -29.87 -19.05 10.10
N GLU A 118 -30.16 -18.68 8.86
CA GLU A 118 -31.53 -18.51 8.37
C GLU A 118 -32.30 -19.83 8.41
N ILE A 119 -31.71 -20.93 7.93
CA ILE A 119 -32.31 -22.27 8.02
C ILE A 119 -32.57 -22.68 9.49
N MET A 120 -31.66 -22.31 10.41
CA MET A 120 -31.84 -22.58 11.83
C MET A 120 -33.07 -21.85 12.38
N LEU A 121 -33.25 -20.57 12.05
CA LEU A 121 -34.40 -19.76 12.45
C LEU A 121 -35.70 -20.31 11.85
N GLU A 122 -35.72 -20.58 10.53
CA GLU A 122 -36.89 -21.10 9.82
C GLU A 122 -37.38 -22.44 10.35
N ARG A 123 -36.44 -23.33 10.73
CA ARG A 123 -36.76 -24.66 11.24
C ARG A 123 -36.98 -24.68 12.75
N TYR A 124 -36.84 -23.53 13.43
CA TYR A 124 -36.93 -23.41 14.89
C TYR A 124 -35.97 -24.37 15.61
N PHE A 125 -34.73 -24.46 15.13
CA PHE A 125 -33.69 -25.23 15.80
C PHE A 125 -32.98 -24.40 16.86
N CYS A 126 -32.53 -25.06 17.92
CA CYS A 126 -31.75 -24.39 18.94
C CYS A 126 -30.38 -23.96 18.40
N GLN A 127 -30.01 -22.68 18.54
CA GLN A 127 -28.71 -22.18 18.10
C GLN A 127 -27.51 -22.84 18.80
N TYR A 128 -27.73 -23.50 19.94
CA TYR A 128 -26.68 -24.16 20.73
C TYR A 128 -26.47 -25.64 20.42
N CYS A 129 -27.53 -26.36 20.02
CA CYS A 129 -27.47 -27.82 19.84
C CYS A 129 -28.02 -28.32 18.50
N LEU A 130 -28.54 -27.42 17.65
CA LEU A 130 -29.13 -27.70 16.34
C LEU A 130 -30.27 -28.71 16.34
N ASN A 131 -30.90 -28.89 17.50
CA ASN A 131 -32.08 -29.73 17.70
C ASN A 131 -33.21 -28.90 18.30
N ARG A 132 -34.42 -29.44 18.30
CA ARG A 132 -35.58 -28.85 18.98
C ARG A 132 -35.49 -29.16 20.48
N CYS A 133 -34.75 -28.36 21.24
CA CYS A 133 -34.79 -28.43 22.70
C CYS A 133 -35.83 -27.45 23.25
N GLY A 134 -36.59 -27.87 24.27
CA GLY A 134 -37.80 -27.18 24.71
C GLY A 134 -37.62 -25.73 25.19
N MET A 135 -36.41 -25.31 25.59
CA MET A 135 -36.09 -23.91 25.89
C MET A 135 -34.63 -23.59 25.57
N TYR A 136 -34.38 -22.47 24.87
CA TYR A 136 -33.03 -22.00 24.53
C TYR A 136 -32.18 -21.71 25.77
N ASP A 137 -32.79 -21.15 26.82
CA ASP A 137 -32.08 -20.75 28.05
C ASP A 137 -31.70 -21.92 28.95
N LEU A 138 -32.34 -23.08 28.76
CA LEU A 138 -32.07 -24.31 29.52
C LEU A 138 -31.31 -25.35 28.69
N CYS A 139 -30.86 -25.00 27.48
CA CYS A 139 -30.09 -25.92 26.66
C CYS A 139 -28.76 -26.23 27.34
N GLN A 140 -28.49 -27.51 27.62
CA GLN A 140 -27.23 -27.96 28.25
C GLN A 140 -25.96 -27.56 27.47
N TYR A 141 -26.12 -27.23 26.19
CA TYR A 141 -25.02 -26.80 25.31
C TYR A 141 -24.84 -25.28 25.23
N ARG A 142 -25.64 -24.48 25.96
CA ARG A 142 -25.59 -23.00 25.93
C ARG A 142 -24.20 -22.44 26.25
N TYR A 143 -23.49 -23.08 27.17
CA TYR A 143 -22.15 -22.65 27.61
C TYR A 143 -21.02 -23.32 26.84
N LYS A 144 -21.33 -24.19 25.88
CA LYS A 144 -20.30 -24.83 25.06
C LYS A 144 -19.73 -23.80 24.09
N GLU A 145 -18.42 -23.60 24.15
CA GLU A 145 -17.75 -22.66 23.25
C GLU A 145 -17.72 -23.18 21.81
N CYS A 146 -17.77 -22.23 20.88
CA CYS A 146 -17.64 -22.53 19.46
C CYS A 146 -16.17 -22.79 19.11
N PHE A 147 -15.87 -24.02 18.68
CA PHE A 147 -14.53 -24.45 18.24
C PHE A 147 -13.83 -23.47 17.27
N TYR A 148 -14.56 -22.87 16.33
CA TYR A 148 -13.95 -21.93 15.38
C TYR A 148 -13.64 -20.57 16.01
N CYS A 149 -14.48 -20.10 16.92
CA CYS A 149 -14.26 -18.85 17.63
C CYS A 149 -13.09 -18.98 18.61
N GLU A 150 -13.02 -20.11 19.32
CA GLU A 150 -11.92 -20.42 20.24
C GLU A 150 -10.55 -20.35 19.55
N ARG A 151 -10.44 -20.84 18.31
CA ARG A 151 -9.20 -20.77 17.53
C ARG A 151 -8.78 -19.36 17.10
N VAL A 152 -9.72 -18.43 16.98
CA VAL A 152 -9.47 -17.07 16.49
C VAL A 152 -9.37 -16.06 17.65
N ARG A 153 -9.85 -16.44 18.84
CA ARG A 153 -9.76 -15.61 20.05
C ARG A 153 -8.30 -15.30 20.39
N GLY A 154 -8.02 -14.06 20.75
CA GLY A 154 -6.66 -13.59 21.05
C GLY A 154 -5.76 -13.41 19.83
N THR A 155 -6.28 -13.59 18.61
CA THR A 155 -5.57 -13.27 17.37
C THR A 155 -6.03 -11.91 16.83
N PRO A 156 -5.31 -11.31 15.87
CA PRO A 156 -5.76 -10.07 15.20
C PRO A 156 -7.12 -10.18 14.53
N PHE A 157 -7.62 -11.40 14.28
CA PHE A 157 -8.91 -11.64 13.64
C PHE A 157 -10.07 -11.86 14.62
N GLU A 158 -9.87 -11.61 15.91
CA GLU A 158 -10.91 -11.74 16.95
C GLU A 158 -12.18 -10.92 16.64
N TYR A 159 -12.04 -9.80 15.93
CA TYR A 159 -13.18 -8.98 15.48
C TYR A 159 -14.14 -9.71 14.53
N LEU A 160 -13.76 -10.86 13.95
CA LEU A 160 -14.62 -11.69 13.09
C LEU A 160 -15.56 -12.60 13.91
N ILE A 161 -15.33 -12.74 15.21
CA ILE A 161 -16.13 -13.60 16.11
C ILE A 161 -17.54 -13.00 16.26
N PRO A 162 -18.61 -13.75 15.95
CA PRO A 162 -19.97 -13.31 16.24
C PRO A 162 -20.17 -13.03 17.73
N ARG A 163 -20.87 -11.94 18.06
CA ARG A 163 -21.13 -11.55 19.45
C ARG A 163 -21.99 -12.56 20.21
N GLU A 164 -22.90 -13.22 19.52
CA GLU A 164 -23.84 -14.15 20.13
C GLU A 164 -23.25 -15.57 20.23
N PRO A 165 -23.49 -16.28 21.35
CA PRO A 165 -23.07 -17.67 21.49
C PRO A 165 -23.83 -18.56 20.50
N HIS A 166 -23.12 -19.48 19.84
CA HIS A 166 -23.68 -20.28 18.77
C HIS A 166 -22.99 -21.63 18.65
N HIS A 167 -23.68 -22.60 18.06
CA HIS A 167 -23.13 -23.90 17.70
C HIS A 167 -22.10 -23.75 16.57
N THR A 168 -21.03 -24.55 16.61
CA THR A 168 -19.92 -24.55 15.64
C THR A 168 -20.37 -24.57 14.17
N ALA A 169 -21.41 -25.34 13.86
CA ALA A 169 -21.95 -25.42 12.50
C ALA A 169 -22.58 -24.13 11.98
N LEU A 170 -22.95 -23.20 12.86
CA LEU A 170 -23.50 -21.89 12.51
C LEU A 170 -22.43 -20.78 12.44
N CYS A 171 -21.19 -21.08 12.85
CA CYS A 171 -20.14 -20.08 12.91
C CYS A 171 -19.77 -19.56 11.53
N ARG A 172 -19.69 -18.24 11.40
CA ARG A 172 -19.31 -17.53 10.16
C ARG A 172 -17.81 -17.30 10.03
N VAL A 173 -17.03 -17.52 11.09
CA VAL A 173 -15.59 -17.27 11.10
C VAL A 173 -14.88 -18.02 9.95
N PRO A 174 -15.13 -19.32 9.70
CA PRO A 174 -14.47 -20.02 8.60
C PRO A 174 -14.76 -19.46 7.20
N ASP A 175 -15.93 -18.83 7.02
CA ASP A 175 -16.34 -18.25 5.74
C ASP A 175 -15.73 -16.84 5.53
N GLN A 176 -15.30 -16.19 6.63
CA GLN A 176 -14.70 -14.86 6.62
C GLN A 176 -13.20 -14.83 6.33
N ARG A 177 -12.63 -15.94 5.85
CA ARG A 177 -11.21 -16.02 5.43
C ARG A 177 -10.85 -14.93 4.41
N GLY A 178 -11.77 -14.58 3.51
CA GLY A 178 -11.59 -13.48 2.55
C GLY A 178 -11.46 -12.11 3.24
N ARG A 179 -12.27 -11.85 4.27
CA ARG A 179 -12.20 -10.59 5.06
C ARG A 179 -10.90 -10.49 5.87
N ALA A 180 -10.43 -11.61 6.41
CA ALA A 180 -9.14 -11.67 7.09
C ALA A 180 -7.98 -11.32 6.13
N ARG A 181 -7.99 -11.86 4.89
CA ARG A 181 -7.02 -11.49 3.84
C ARG A 181 -7.12 -10.01 3.46
N ALA A 182 -8.33 -9.50 3.26
CA ALA A 182 -8.54 -8.09 2.92
C ALA A 182 -7.92 -7.16 3.97
N ARG A 183 -8.09 -7.48 5.27
CA ARG A 183 -7.46 -6.70 6.35
C ARG A 183 -5.92 -6.72 6.30
N ILE A 184 -5.31 -7.83 5.90
CA ILE A 184 -3.86 -7.91 5.67
C ILE A 184 -3.45 -7.00 4.51
N GLU A 185 -4.16 -7.07 3.39
CA GLU A 185 -3.84 -6.22 2.23
C GLU A 185 -4.03 -4.73 2.55
N GLU A 186 -5.09 -4.35 3.26
CA GLU A 186 -5.30 -2.98 3.75
C GLU A 186 -4.12 -2.50 4.61
N ALA A 187 -3.58 -3.36 5.49
CA ALA A 187 -2.40 -3.00 6.28
C ALA A 187 -1.13 -2.86 5.43
N ARG A 188 -0.97 -3.70 4.40
CA ARG A 188 0.16 -3.60 3.45
C ARG A 188 0.09 -2.32 2.61
N GLU A 189 -1.11 -1.94 2.16
CA GLU A 189 -1.33 -0.67 1.47
C GLU A 189 -0.98 0.52 2.37
N GLU A 190 -1.38 0.47 3.64
CA GLU A 190 -1.02 1.50 4.64
C GLU A 190 0.50 1.55 4.87
N LEU A 191 1.16 0.39 4.98
CA LEU A 191 2.61 0.32 5.08
C LEU A 191 3.29 0.98 3.86
N GLN A 192 2.83 0.66 2.65
CA GLN A 192 3.37 1.24 1.42
C GLN A 192 3.18 2.77 1.39
N ARG A 193 2.02 3.26 1.84
CA ARG A 193 1.72 4.69 1.94
C ARG A 193 2.69 5.38 2.90
N LEU A 194 2.92 4.82 4.09
CA LEU A 194 3.83 5.35 5.10
C LEU A 194 5.30 5.35 4.64
N LEU A 195 5.74 4.31 3.93
CA LEU A 195 7.07 4.26 3.32
C LEU A 195 7.25 5.38 2.28
N GLY A 196 6.21 5.69 1.51
CA GLY A 196 6.17 6.83 0.60
C GLY A 196 6.33 8.17 1.32
N GLU A 197 5.61 8.37 2.44
CA GLU A 197 5.74 9.57 3.27
C GLU A 197 7.15 9.74 3.84
N LEU A 198 7.73 8.67 4.36
CA LEU A 198 9.09 8.68 4.90
C LEU A 198 10.13 9.04 3.82
N SER A 199 10.01 8.43 2.64
CA SER A 199 10.88 8.74 1.50
C SER A 199 10.81 10.22 1.13
N LEU A 200 9.59 10.79 1.05
CA LEU A 200 9.40 12.21 0.77
C LEU A 200 10.03 13.09 1.86
N ALA A 201 9.83 12.75 3.13
CA ALA A 201 10.40 13.47 4.27
C ALA A 201 11.94 13.52 4.23
N ILE A 202 12.59 12.42 3.87
CA ILE A 202 14.05 12.33 3.70
C ILE A 202 14.51 13.23 2.55
N VAL A 203 13.85 13.16 1.39
CA VAL A 203 14.21 13.98 0.21
C VAL A 203 14.06 15.47 0.49
N LEU A 204 12.97 15.89 1.14
CA LEU A 204 12.73 17.29 1.46
C LEU A 204 13.79 17.85 2.42
N ARG A 205 14.14 17.11 3.48
CA ARG A 205 15.20 17.53 4.41
C ARG A 205 16.57 17.61 3.76
N ARG A 206 16.90 16.69 2.85
CA ARG A 206 18.16 16.77 2.09
C ARG A 206 18.22 18.05 1.25
N ARG A 207 17.15 18.38 0.52
CA ARG A 207 17.07 19.62 -0.27
C ARG A 207 17.18 20.87 0.61
N GLU A 208 16.54 20.86 1.77
CA GLU A 208 16.66 21.96 2.74
C GLU A 208 18.09 22.14 3.26
N ALA A 209 18.78 21.03 3.58
CA ALA A 209 20.18 21.06 4.00
C ALA A 209 21.09 21.59 2.90
N GLU A 210 20.89 21.16 1.64
CA GLU A 210 21.62 21.66 0.47
C GLU A 210 21.39 23.17 0.27
N ARG A 211 20.14 23.66 0.40
CA ARG A 211 19.85 25.11 0.35
C ARG A 211 20.56 25.88 1.47
N ARG A 212 20.54 25.38 2.71
CA ARG A 212 21.23 26.03 3.83
C ARG A 212 22.75 26.09 3.60
N GLN A 213 23.35 25.02 3.08
CA GLN A 213 24.78 25.01 2.75
C GLN A 213 25.12 26.01 1.65
N GLU A 214 24.27 26.14 0.62
CA GLU A 214 24.47 27.11 -0.46
C GLU A 214 24.35 28.56 0.05
N GLU A 215 23.34 28.85 0.87
CA GLU A 215 23.20 30.16 1.52
C GLU A 215 24.41 30.50 2.42
N GLU A 216 24.94 29.54 3.16
CA GLU A 216 26.14 29.71 3.98
C GLU A 216 27.38 29.98 3.12
N ARG A 217 27.55 29.26 2.01
CA ARG A 217 28.63 29.50 1.03
C ARG A 217 28.55 30.90 0.45
N GLN A 218 27.35 31.34 0.07
CA GLN A 218 27.13 32.65 -0.52
C GLN A 218 27.40 33.78 0.49
N ARG A 219 26.94 33.64 1.74
CA ARG A 219 27.28 34.57 2.83
C ARG A 219 28.77 34.62 3.11
N GLY A 220 29.47 33.49 3.05
CA GLY A 220 30.92 33.43 3.18
C GLY A 220 31.64 34.22 2.07
N HIS A 221 31.16 34.07 0.83
CA HIS A 221 31.69 34.76 -0.34
C HIS A 221 31.45 36.29 -0.27
N ASP A 222 30.25 36.71 0.11
CA ASP A 222 29.89 38.12 0.28
C ASP A 222 30.63 38.76 1.47
N GLY A 223 30.81 38.02 2.57
CA GLY A 223 31.60 38.46 3.72
C GLY A 223 33.09 38.65 3.41
N ALA A 224 33.66 37.81 2.54
CA ALA A 224 35.03 37.99 2.03
C ALA A 224 35.14 39.20 1.09
N ALA A 225 34.17 39.37 0.19
CA ALA A 225 34.12 40.51 -0.73
C ALA A 225 33.94 41.86 0.01
N ASN A 226 33.17 41.88 1.11
CA ASN A 226 32.96 43.07 1.91
C ASN A 226 34.18 43.45 2.78
N ARG A 227 34.95 42.45 3.25
CA ARG A 227 36.26 42.68 3.90
C ARG A 227 37.30 43.27 2.94
N TYR A 228 37.26 42.86 1.66
CA TYR A 228 38.12 43.43 0.63
C TYR A 228 37.75 44.89 0.31
N ARG A 229 36.47 45.28 0.36
CA ARG A 229 36.01 46.65 0.10
C ARG A 229 36.17 47.63 1.27
N SER A 230 36.14 47.14 2.51
CA SER A 230 36.23 48.00 3.70
C SER A 230 37.65 48.53 3.98
N GLY A 231 38.65 48.16 3.17
CA GLY A 231 39.97 48.78 3.24
C GLY A 231 40.72 48.46 4.54
N GLU A 232 40.49 47.29 5.14
CA GLU A 232 41.40 46.79 6.17
C GLU A 232 42.80 46.66 5.54
N ASP A 233 43.69 47.48 6.08
CA ASP A 233 44.94 47.91 5.48
C ASP A 233 45.97 46.77 5.40
N TRP A 234 45.99 46.05 4.28
CA TRP A 234 47.03 45.07 3.95
C TRP A 234 48.37 45.73 3.56
N ARG A 235 48.49 47.06 3.66
CA ARG A 235 49.76 47.78 3.47
C ARG A 235 50.46 48.13 4.78
N ASP A 236 50.25 47.35 5.84
CA ASP A 236 51.18 47.34 6.97
C ASP A 236 52.21 46.19 6.81
N PRO A 237 53.38 46.46 6.21
CA PRO A 237 54.44 45.46 6.05
C PRO A 237 55.00 44.93 7.39
N SER A 238 54.65 45.52 8.54
CA SER A 238 55.06 45.01 9.85
C SER A 238 54.22 43.80 10.34
N LYS A 239 53.12 43.46 9.66
CA LYS A 239 52.29 42.29 9.97
C LYS A 239 52.56 41.07 9.08
N ILE A 240 53.43 41.19 8.07
CA ILE A 240 53.95 40.06 7.30
C ILE A 240 55.01 39.34 8.13
N ARG A 241 54.57 38.61 9.16
CA ARG A 241 55.41 37.57 9.76
C ARG A 241 55.46 36.41 8.78
N ILE A 242 56.60 36.33 8.13
CA ILE A 242 57.13 35.20 7.39
C ILE A 242 56.89 33.90 8.20
N CYS A 243 55.91 33.10 7.79
CA CYS A 243 55.88 31.65 8.07
C CYS A 243 56.57 30.92 6.91
N SER A 244 57.87 31.16 6.71
CA SER A 244 58.68 30.45 5.70
C SER A 244 59.41 29.26 6.31
N SER A 245 58.68 28.34 6.93
CA SER A 245 59.30 27.08 7.39
C SER A 245 58.53 25.80 7.14
N LEU A 246 57.34 25.79 6.50
CA LEU A 246 56.59 24.52 6.37
C LEU A 246 55.82 24.29 5.07
N ILE A 247 56.28 24.81 3.92
CA ILE A 247 55.85 24.26 2.61
C ILE A 247 57.04 24.22 1.64
N VAL A 248 57.94 23.26 1.86
CA VAL A 248 58.75 22.63 0.80
C VAL A 248 58.75 21.11 1.05
N ALA A 249 57.57 20.52 0.89
CA ALA A 249 57.27 19.09 0.75
C ALA A 249 55.74 19.04 0.74
N ASP A 250 55.06 19.11 -0.41
CA ASP A 250 54.46 17.88 -0.95
C ASP A 250 54.07 18.01 -2.45
N LEU A 251 54.57 19.02 -3.17
CA LEU A 251 54.33 19.17 -4.61
C LEU A 251 55.37 18.44 -5.50
N LEU A 252 55.98 17.37 -4.98
CA LEU A 252 56.90 16.49 -5.72
C LEU A 252 56.54 15.00 -5.55
N LEU A 253 55.26 14.65 -5.68
CA LEU A 253 54.83 13.23 -5.74
C LEU A 253 53.95 12.86 -6.94
N ASP A 254 53.69 13.80 -7.87
CA ASP A 254 52.89 13.52 -9.08
C ASP A 254 53.72 13.43 -10.39
N CYS A 255 55.05 13.29 -10.31
CA CYS A 255 55.90 13.24 -11.52
C CYS A 255 56.86 12.02 -11.60
N LEU A 256 56.63 10.95 -10.83
CA LEU A 256 57.48 9.75 -10.84
C LEU A 256 56.71 8.42 -11.03
N VAL A 257 55.67 8.39 -11.88
CA VAL A 257 54.99 7.14 -12.28
C VAL A 257 55.01 6.90 -13.81
N CYS A 258 55.77 7.68 -14.59
CA CYS A 258 55.89 7.46 -16.05
C CYS A 258 57.22 6.84 -16.54
N CYS A 259 58.12 6.38 -15.67
CA CYS A 259 59.36 5.70 -16.11
C CYS A 259 59.80 4.60 -15.13
N ARG A 260 59.24 3.37 -15.27
CA ARG A 260 59.94 2.07 -15.19
C ARG A 260 58.96 0.89 -15.03
N ALA A 261 58.61 0.31 -16.17
CA ALA A 261 58.47 -1.13 -16.43
C ALA A 261 58.78 -1.22 -17.94
N GLU A 262 60.00 -1.58 -18.37
CA GLU A 262 60.50 -2.97 -18.47
C GLU A 262 59.42 -3.98 -18.86
#